data_AF-T1B871-F1
#
_entry.id   AF-T1B871-F1
#
_cell.length_a   1.000
_cell.length_b   1.000
_cell.length_c   1.000
_cell.angle_alpha   90.00
_cell.angle_beta   90.00
_cell.angle_gamma   90.00
#
_symmetry.space_group_name_H-M   'P 1'
#
loop_
_entity.id
_entity.type
_entity.pdbx_description
1 polymer ?
#
loop_
_entity_poly.entity_id
_entity_poly.type
_entity_poly.pdbx_seq_one_letter_code
_entity_poly.pdbx_strand_id
1 'polypeptide(L)'
;SHIELPTTPDPALWSKALSALYPIAGLQPGLVTDSSASMAHVYLQNGQTVVLDLKAVAWARRYINENRTGPAPKAVDQVLKPGDIVRVAMDDQGHWQLAEIPKAQAALVSLRPDDGAIVALVGGLSYTLSQFNRVTQMARQPGSSFKPFLYSAAFQRGFTPASVVNDAPLIFADPSAKNGEWTPANDTDTFQGPTRLRVALAQSKNLVTIRLVDAIGINYARQYATRFGFALDQIPDNLSMALGTASVSPLQMARGYATFANGGFLIDPYFIQRIDDRDGHAVFVADPLRACRDCAQRLLADTAPKPAQSPQSSPAVPATPAPGGSSGLPPMPGDMTVLVPAPVNGAPPPPRLAPRIIGPRNAYLIASIMQSVIRSGTG
;
A
#
# COMPACT_ATOMS: atom_id res chain seq x y z
N SER A 1 15.98 18.06 19.73
CA SER A 1 17.17 18.95 19.69
C SER A 1 17.27 19.67 21.02
N HIS A 2 18.39 20.33 21.32
CA HIS A 2 18.60 21.01 22.59
C HIS A 2 19.21 22.38 22.33
N ILE A 3 18.79 23.39 23.08
CA ILE A 3 19.37 24.73 23.08
C ILE A 3 19.77 25.09 24.51
N GLU A 4 20.87 25.82 24.65
CA GLU A 4 21.23 26.36 25.96
C GLU A 4 20.30 27.53 26.31
N LEU A 5 19.73 27.48 27.51
CA LEU A 5 18.86 28.54 28.00
C LEU A 5 19.66 29.53 28.86
N PRO A 6 19.41 30.85 28.73
CA PRO A 6 19.95 31.84 29.64
C PRO A 6 19.38 31.64 31.06
N THR A 7 20.10 32.16 32.06
CA THR A 7 19.67 32.12 33.47
C THR A 7 18.42 32.96 33.73
N THR A 8 18.15 33.96 32.90
CA THR A 8 16.93 34.77 32.94
C THR A 8 15.95 34.38 31.84
N PRO A 9 14.65 34.21 32.13
CA PRO A 9 13.65 33.92 31.11
C PRO A 9 13.64 34.96 29.99
N ASP A 10 13.73 34.50 28.74
CA ASP A 10 13.70 35.34 27.54
C ASP A 10 12.73 34.75 26.50
N PRO A 11 11.44 35.15 26.55
CA PRO A 11 10.44 34.69 25.58
C PRO A 11 10.76 35.05 24.12
N ALA A 12 11.54 36.12 23.88
CA ALA A 12 11.94 36.51 22.53
C ALA A 12 12.95 35.50 21.96
N LEU A 13 13.92 35.06 22.79
CA LEU A 13 14.83 33.97 22.43
C LEU A 13 14.06 32.67 22.17
N TRP A 14 13.11 32.31 23.02
CA TRP A 14 12.32 31.08 22.88
C TRP A 14 11.49 31.08 21.58
N SER A 15 10.83 32.20 21.30
CA SER A 15 10.06 32.38 20.06
C SER A 15 10.95 32.29 18.83
N LYS A 16 12.15 32.88 18.88
CA LYS A 16 13.15 32.77 17.81
C LYS A 16 13.61 31.32 17.61
N ALA A 17 13.85 30.57 18.68
CA ALA A 17 14.27 29.17 18.59
C ALA A 17 13.21 28.27 17.94
N LEU A 18 11.92 28.57 18.14
CA LEU A 18 10.81 27.83 17.54
C LEU A 18 10.40 28.35 16.15
N SER A 19 10.88 29.52 15.72
CA SER A 19 10.41 30.21 14.50
C SER A 19 10.54 29.40 13.21
N ALA A 20 11.58 28.57 13.10
CA ALA A 20 11.82 27.72 11.93
C ALA A 20 11.08 26.37 11.98
N LEU A 21 10.42 26.06 13.11
CA LEU A 21 9.70 24.81 13.29
C LEU A 21 8.22 25.01 12.96
N TYR A 22 7.62 24.00 12.34
CA TYR A 22 6.20 23.98 12.00
C TYR A 22 5.53 22.76 12.62
N PRO A 23 4.20 22.80 12.85
CA PRO A 23 3.45 21.63 13.30
C PRO A 23 3.49 20.50 12.26
N ILE A 24 3.65 19.26 12.74
CA ILE A 24 3.75 18.07 11.87
C ILE A 24 2.65 17.12 12.29
N ALA A 25 1.69 16.84 11.39
CA ALA A 25 0.57 15.94 11.69
C ALA A 25 -0.14 16.28 13.03
N GLY A 26 -0.36 17.57 13.30
CA GLY A 26 -0.96 18.06 14.55
C GLY A 26 0.02 18.22 15.72
N LEU A 27 1.25 17.71 15.62
CA LEU A 27 2.27 17.76 16.67
C LEU A 27 2.95 19.14 16.72
N GLN A 28 2.63 19.91 17.76
CA GLN A 28 3.14 21.26 17.96
C GLN A 28 4.58 21.23 18.47
N PRO A 29 5.50 22.04 17.91
CA PRO A 29 6.83 22.20 18.48
C PRO A 29 6.75 23.01 19.79
N GLY A 30 7.53 22.61 20.78
CA GLY A 30 7.63 23.32 22.05
C GLY A 30 9.04 23.27 22.62
N LEU A 31 9.39 24.29 23.41
CA LEU A 31 10.66 24.39 24.13
C LEU A 31 10.42 24.15 25.62
N VAL A 32 11.09 23.18 26.21
CA VAL A 32 11.07 22.96 27.66
C VAL A 32 11.83 24.12 28.32
N THR A 33 11.15 24.96 29.09
CA THR A 33 11.75 26.12 29.77
C THR A 33 12.19 25.79 31.19
N ASP A 34 11.48 24.87 31.84
CA ASP A 34 11.75 24.40 33.19
C ASP A 34 11.29 22.94 33.34
N SER A 35 11.98 22.17 34.18
CA SER A 35 11.61 20.79 34.47
C SER A 35 12.01 20.38 35.88
N SER A 36 11.08 19.72 36.57
CA SER A 36 11.23 19.18 37.91
C SER A 36 10.82 17.70 37.93
N ALA A 37 10.87 17.07 39.11
CA ALA A 37 10.44 15.67 39.22
C ALA A 37 8.94 15.47 38.93
N SER A 38 8.07 16.47 39.19
CA SER A 38 6.61 16.34 39.07
C SER A 38 6.04 16.92 37.77
N MET A 39 6.68 17.95 37.21
CA MET A 39 6.16 18.71 36.07
C MET A 39 7.25 19.40 35.28
N ALA A 40 6.96 19.71 34.02
CA ALA A 40 7.75 20.56 33.14
C ALA A 40 6.88 21.65 32.48
N HIS A 41 7.48 22.82 32.27
CA HIS A 41 6.89 23.93 31.52
C HIS A 41 7.41 23.92 30.09
N VAL A 42 6.50 23.93 29.12
CA VAL A 42 6.82 23.92 27.69
C VAL A 42 6.22 25.15 27.02
N TYR A 43 7.08 26.02 26.51
CA TYR A 43 6.69 27.19 25.73
C TYR A 43 6.44 26.80 24.28
N LEU A 44 5.28 27.19 23.74
CA LEU A 44 4.85 26.88 22.38
C LEU A 44 5.05 28.08 21.45
N GLN A 45 5.04 27.80 20.15
CA GLN A 45 5.25 28.81 19.11
C GLN A 45 4.20 29.94 19.11
N ASN A 46 2.99 29.68 19.62
CA ASN A 46 1.92 30.67 19.76
C ASN A 46 2.06 31.57 21.01
N GLY A 47 3.14 31.44 21.78
CA GLY A 47 3.38 32.19 23.01
C GLY A 47 2.75 31.58 24.27
N GLN A 48 2.01 30.48 24.14
CA GLN A 48 1.43 29.78 25.28
C GLN A 48 2.48 28.93 25.99
N THR A 49 2.47 28.93 27.32
CA THR A 49 3.18 27.92 28.12
C THR A 49 2.20 26.86 28.57
N VAL A 50 2.53 25.60 28.29
CA VAL A 50 1.77 24.43 28.74
C VAL A 50 2.55 23.67 29.80
N VAL A 51 1.82 22.92 30.62
CA VAL A 51 2.39 22.13 31.72
C VAL A 51 2.24 20.65 31.37
N LEU A 52 3.34 19.90 31.46
CA LEU A 52 3.34 18.45 31.31
C LEU A 52 3.68 17.83 32.67
N ASP A 53 2.78 17.00 33.19
CA ASP A 53 2.98 16.23 34.41
C ASP A 53 3.54 14.82 34.11
N LEU A 54 3.70 13.99 35.16
CA LEU A 54 4.17 12.63 34.99
C LEU A 54 3.27 11.78 34.07
N LYS A 55 1.95 12.01 34.06
CA LYS A 55 1.02 11.27 33.20
C LYS A 55 1.24 11.63 31.74
N ALA A 56 1.48 12.90 31.43
CA ALA A 56 1.76 13.41 30.10
C ALA A 56 3.05 12.86 29.47
N VAL A 57 3.99 12.36 30.28
CA VAL A 57 5.27 11.78 29.82
C VAL A 57 5.42 10.29 30.12
N ALA A 58 4.46 9.65 30.80
CA ALA A 58 4.57 8.27 31.29
C ALA A 58 4.84 7.24 30.18
N TRP A 59 4.39 7.53 28.96
CA TRP A 59 4.58 6.66 27.79
C TRP A 59 6.03 6.68 27.27
N ALA A 60 6.80 7.74 27.55
CA ALA A 60 8.11 8.03 26.97
C ALA A 60 9.24 7.17 27.59
N ARG A 61 9.05 5.85 27.57
CA ARG A 61 10.08 4.87 27.90
C ARG A 61 11.23 5.02 26.90
N ARG A 62 12.46 4.98 27.40
CA ARG A 62 13.64 5.02 26.54
C ARG A 62 13.60 3.90 25.50
N TYR A 63 13.65 4.27 24.22
CA TYR A 63 13.81 3.33 23.12
C TYR A 63 15.16 2.59 23.25
N ILE A 64 15.13 1.26 23.14
CA ILE A 64 16.34 0.42 23.06
C ILE A 64 16.44 -0.18 21.66
N ASN A 65 15.39 -0.88 21.22
CA ASN A 65 15.22 -1.38 19.85
C ASN A 65 13.73 -1.65 19.57
N GLU A 66 13.41 -2.17 18.39
CA GLU A 66 12.05 -2.41 17.89
C GLU A 66 11.24 -3.36 18.80
N ASN A 67 11.91 -4.23 19.56
CA ASN A 67 11.29 -5.25 20.40
C ASN A 67 11.45 -4.98 21.91
N ARG A 68 12.08 -3.86 22.30
CA ARG A 68 12.41 -3.60 23.70
C ARG A 68 12.45 -2.11 24.04
N THR A 69 11.82 -1.79 25.17
CA THR A 69 11.90 -0.47 25.80
C THR A 69 12.55 -0.55 27.17
N GLY A 70 13.06 0.58 27.68
CA GLY A 70 13.45 0.74 29.07
C GLY A 70 12.27 0.72 30.05
N PRO A 71 12.53 0.90 31.36
CA PRO A 71 11.48 1.03 32.37
C PRO A 71 10.67 2.31 32.16
N ALA A 72 9.46 2.34 32.74
CA ALA A 72 8.64 3.55 32.78
C ALA A 72 9.36 4.68 33.56
N PRO A 73 9.33 5.92 33.06
CA PRO A 73 9.87 7.06 33.80
C PRO A 73 9.09 7.25 35.11
N LYS A 74 9.80 7.64 36.17
CA LYS A 74 9.23 7.87 37.51
C LYS A 74 9.13 9.36 37.86
N ALA A 75 9.77 10.21 37.09
CA ALA A 75 9.84 11.65 37.28
C ALA A 75 9.92 12.34 35.91
N VAL A 76 9.40 13.56 35.80
CA VAL A 76 9.31 14.30 34.53
C VAL A 76 10.70 14.71 34.02
N ASP A 77 11.57 15.18 34.92
CA ASP A 77 12.98 15.53 34.66
C ASP A 77 13.87 14.38 34.18
N GLN A 78 13.42 13.12 34.28
CA GLN A 78 14.09 11.97 33.65
C GLN A 78 13.89 11.94 32.13
N VAL A 79 12.82 12.57 31.64
CA VAL A 79 12.41 12.59 30.22
C VAL A 79 12.70 13.94 29.59
N LEU A 80 12.38 15.02 30.28
CA LEU A 80 12.45 16.39 29.77
C LEU A 80 13.50 17.19 30.51
N LYS A 81 14.36 17.90 29.78
CA LYS A 81 15.35 18.81 30.35
C LYS A 81 15.11 20.24 29.85
N PRO A 82 15.32 21.27 30.68
CA PRO A 82 15.30 22.65 30.22
C PRO A 82 16.22 22.83 29.01
N GLY A 83 15.72 23.43 27.94
CA GLY A 83 16.43 23.58 26.67
C GLY A 83 16.04 22.54 25.61
N ASP A 84 15.34 21.47 25.96
CA ASP A 84 14.87 20.48 24.98
C ASP A 84 13.77 21.06 24.09
N ILE A 85 13.93 20.86 22.78
CA ILE A 85 12.86 21.09 21.81
C ILE A 85 12.13 19.77 21.58
N VAL A 86 10.85 19.77 21.94
CA VAL A 86 9.98 18.60 21.95
C VAL A 86 8.76 18.82 21.07
N ARG A 87 7.93 17.77 20.96
CA ARG A 87 6.62 17.84 20.33
C ARG A 87 5.55 17.61 21.38
N VAL A 88 4.45 18.34 21.28
CA VAL A 88 3.27 18.13 22.13
C VAL A 88 2.01 18.06 21.29
N ALA A 89 1.00 17.37 21.81
CA ALA A 89 -0.32 17.29 21.22
C ALA A 89 -1.38 17.29 22.32
N MET A 90 -2.61 17.64 21.99
CA MET A 90 -3.74 17.44 22.89
C MET A 90 -4.28 16.02 22.72
N ASP A 91 -4.64 15.38 23.82
CA ASP A 91 -5.46 14.18 23.79
C ASP A 91 -6.94 14.50 23.50
N ASP A 92 -7.76 13.46 23.35
CA ASP A 92 -9.21 13.59 23.07
C ASP A 92 -9.97 14.30 24.20
N GLN A 93 -9.39 14.39 25.39
CA GLN A 93 -9.94 15.09 26.55
C GLN A 93 -9.43 16.53 26.67
N GLY A 94 -8.59 16.99 25.74
CA GLY A 94 -8.04 18.34 25.70
C GLY A 94 -6.83 18.58 26.61
N HIS A 95 -6.22 17.53 27.17
CA HIS A 95 -4.99 17.66 27.95
C HIS A 95 -3.76 17.60 27.04
N TRP A 96 -2.76 18.43 27.34
CA TRP A 96 -1.48 18.39 26.65
C TRP A 96 -0.66 17.18 27.07
N GLN A 97 -0.06 16.51 26.08
CA GLN A 97 0.82 15.37 26.28
C GLN A 97 2.11 15.55 25.47
N LEU A 98 3.20 14.95 25.97
CA LEU A 98 4.41 14.79 25.18
C LEU A 98 4.11 13.89 23.97
N ALA A 99 4.66 14.23 22.82
CA ALA A 99 4.54 13.45 21.60
C ALA A 99 5.90 13.32 20.92
N GLU A 100 6.02 12.36 20.00
CA GLU A 100 7.19 12.18 19.15
C GLU A 100 6.73 12.00 17.71
N ILE A 101 7.48 12.59 16.77
CA ILE A 101 7.25 12.34 15.34
C ILE A 101 7.67 10.90 15.04
N PRO A 102 6.75 10.02 14.59
CA PRO A 102 7.10 8.64 14.30
C PRO A 102 8.21 8.54 13.25
N LYS A 103 9.24 7.74 13.54
CA LYS A 103 10.24 7.34 12.53
C LYS A 103 9.63 6.40 11.48
N ALA A 104 8.71 5.54 11.91
CA ALA A 104 7.94 4.67 11.02
C ALA A 104 7.08 5.51 10.06
N GLN A 105 6.80 4.95 8.89
CA GLN A 105 5.99 5.60 7.84
C GLN A 105 4.85 4.68 7.43
N ALA A 106 3.76 5.28 6.98
CA ALA A 106 2.59 4.59 6.45
C ALA A 106 2.19 5.21 5.11
N ALA A 107 1.42 4.45 4.34
CA ALA A 107 0.78 4.92 3.11
C ALA A 107 -0.65 4.37 3.06
N LEU A 108 -1.59 5.16 2.57
CA LEU A 108 -2.97 4.77 2.40
C LEU A 108 -3.48 5.22 1.05
N VAL A 109 -4.21 4.34 0.37
CA VAL A 109 -4.95 4.68 -0.84
C VAL A 109 -6.30 3.98 -0.82
N SER A 110 -7.32 4.72 -1.20
CA SER A 110 -8.67 4.19 -1.40
C SER A 110 -9.16 4.62 -2.78
N LEU A 111 -9.77 3.69 -3.51
CA LEU A 111 -10.31 3.95 -4.84
C LEU A 111 -11.65 3.25 -5.04
N ARG A 112 -12.49 3.81 -5.91
CA ARG A 112 -13.74 3.18 -6.32
C ARG A 112 -13.43 2.03 -7.29
N PRO A 113 -13.86 0.79 -6.99
CA PRO A 113 -13.49 -0.37 -7.81
C PRO A 113 -14.18 -0.37 -9.18
N ASP A 114 -15.29 0.37 -9.35
CA ASP A 114 -16.06 0.39 -10.58
C ASP A 114 -15.44 1.23 -11.70
N ASP A 115 -14.70 2.30 -11.37
CA ASP A 115 -14.13 3.23 -12.34
C ASP A 115 -12.69 3.66 -12.05
N GLY A 116 -12.14 3.32 -10.88
CA GLY A 116 -10.78 3.68 -10.49
C GLY A 116 -10.60 5.04 -9.84
N ALA A 117 -11.67 5.79 -9.57
CA ALA A 117 -11.49 7.11 -8.97
C ALA A 117 -10.85 7.02 -7.59
N ILE A 118 -9.75 7.73 -7.38
CA ILE A 118 -9.04 7.80 -6.10
C ILE A 118 -9.88 8.67 -5.16
N VAL A 119 -10.34 8.07 -4.06
CA VAL A 119 -11.16 8.74 -3.04
C VAL A 119 -10.29 9.35 -1.95
N ALA A 120 -9.19 8.68 -1.60
CA ALA A 120 -8.24 9.16 -0.62
C ALA A 120 -6.82 8.69 -0.98
N LEU A 121 -5.83 9.56 -0.76
CA LEU A 121 -4.42 9.24 -0.95
C LEU A 121 -3.59 9.93 0.13
N VAL A 122 -2.84 9.14 0.90
CA VAL A 122 -1.90 9.60 1.92
C VAL A 122 -0.55 8.96 1.66
N GLY A 123 0.43 9.76 1.20
CA GLY A 123 1.76 9.29 0.79
C GLY A 123 2.81 9.16 1.90
N GLY A 124 2.47 9.57 3.13
CA GLY A 124 3.38 9.59 4.28
C GLY A 124 2.77 10.33 5.46
N LEU A 125 3.48 10.37 6.58
CA LEU A 125 3.03 11.03 7.81
C LEU A 125 2.73 12.52 7.61
N SER A 126 3.61 13.24 6.91
CA SER A 126 3.44 14.67 6.63
C SER A 126 4.12 15.06 5.33
N TYR A 127 3.39 15.76 4.46
CA TYR A 127 3.92 16.29 3.21
C TYR A 127 5.03 17.32 3.42
N THR A 128 4.95 18.10 4.50
CA THR A 128 5.97 19.11 4.86
C THR A 128 7.30 18.47 5.26
N LEU A 129 7.27 17.28 5.87
CA LEU A 129 8.48 16.52 6.18
C LEU A 129 9.06 15.84 4.94
N SER A 130 8.20 15.29 4.10
CA SER A 130 8.61 14.55 2.92
C SER A 130 7.51 14.59 1.87
N GLN A 131 7.85 15.15 0.71
CA GLN A 131 6.97 15.19 -0.45
C GLN A 131 6.97 13.85 -1.22
N PHE A 132 7.77 12.87 -0.78
CA PHE A 132 7.83 11.55 -1.40
C PHE A 132 6.53 10.78 -1.16
N ASN A 133 5.86 10.41 -2.26
CA ASN A 133 4.56 9.75 -2.24
C ASN A 133 4.72 8.24 -2.24
N ARG A 134 4.62 7.62 -1.06
CA ARG A 134 4.75 6.16 -0.90
C ARG A 134 3.62 5.35 -1.53
N VAL A 135 2.49 5.96 -1.88
CA VAL A 135 1.39 5.26 -2.57
C VAL A 135 1.76 4.94 -4.01
N THR A 136 2.46 5.86 -4.68
CA THR A 136 2.71 5.79 -6.13
C THR A 136 4.18 5.51 -6.46
N GLN A 137 5.12 6.02 -5.66
CA GLN A 137 6.56 5.99 -5.96
C GLN A 137 7.32 4.88 -5.22
N MET A 138 6.76 4.34 -4.14
CA MET A 138 7.43 3.31 -3.35
C MET A 138 7.02 1.93 -3.84
N ALA A 139 8.01 1.11 -4.21
CA ALA A 139 7.84 -0.32 -4.40
C ALA A 139 8.30 -1.06 -3.13
N ARG A 140 7.45 -1.94 -2.61
CA ARG A 140 7.75 -2.79 -1.44
C ARG A 140 7.25 -4.21 -1.67
N GLN A 141 7.77 -5.12 -0.85
CA GLN A 141 7.26 -6.49 -0.78
C GLN A 141 5.86 -6.49 -0.16
N PRO A 142 4.81 -6.91 -0.91
CA PRO A 142 3.45 -7.00 -0.40
C PRO A 142 3.26 -8.17 0.59
N GLY A 143 4.20 -9.13 0.60
CA GLY A 143 4.09 -10.33 1.42
C GLY A 143 2.81 -11.12 1.11
N SER A 144 2.19 -11.65 2.16
CA SER A 144 0.98 -12.47 2.04
C SER A 144 -0.20 -11.81 1.32
N SER A 145 -0.25 -10.47 1.23
CA SER A 145 -1.28 -9.76 0.46
C SER A 145 -1.19 -10.00 -1.06
N PHE A 146 -0.11 -10.61 -1.56
CA PHE A 146 0.02 -10.99 -2.96
C PHE A 146 -0.63 -12.34 -3.29
N LYS A 147 -0.85 -13.20 -2.28
CA LYS A 147 -1.37 -14.57 -2.47
C LYS A 147 -2.69 -14.64 -3.25
N PRO A 148 -3.67 -13.74 -3.09
CA PRO A 148 -4.92 -13.79 -3.84
C PRO A 148 -4.73 -13.82 -5.37
N PHE A 149 -3.72 -13.12 -5.91
CA PHE A 149 -3.42 -13.12 -7.34
C PHE A 149 -2.92 -14.50 -7.82
N LEU A 150 -2.10 -15.16 -7.01
CA LEU A 150 -1.58 -16.51 -7.29
C LEU A 150 -2.67 -17.58 -7.17
N TYR A 151 -3.53 -17.48 -6.16
CA TYR A 151 -4.70 -18.36 -6.03
C TYR A 151 -5.68 -18.17 -7.18
N SER A 152 -5.87 -16.94 -7.65
CA SER A 152 -6.67 -16.65 -8.84
C SER A 152 -6.08 -17.34 -10.08
N ALA A 153 -4.75 -17.32 -10.24
CA ALA A 153 -4.05 -18.04 -11.31
C ALA A 153 -4.29 -19.55 -11.24
N ALA A 154 -4.25 -20.12 -10.04
CA ALA A 154 -4.50 -21.55 -9.84
C ALA A 154 -5.95 -21.94 -10.11
N PHE A 155 -6.92 -21.12 -9.71
CA PHE A 155 -8.33 -21.36 -10.04
C PHE A 155 -8.59 -21.33 -11.54
N GLN A 156 -7.84 -20.50 -12.29
CA GLN A 156 -7.88 -20.53 -13.75
C GLN A 156 -7.34 -21.86 -14.34
N ARG A 157 -6.44 -22.56 -13.65
CA ARG A 157 -5.91 -23.88 -14.05
C ARG A 157 -6.68 -25.07 -13.47
N GLY A 158 -7.89 -24.86 -12.97
CA GLY A 158 -8.78 -25.94 -12.52
C GLY A 158 -8.72 -26.27 -11.03
N PHE A 159 -7.87 -25.59 -10.25
CA PHE A 159 -7.98 -25.69 -8.79
C PHE A 159 -9.29 -25.06 -8.30
N THR A 160 -9.76 -25.51 -7.14
CA THR A 160 -10.95 -24.97 -6.49
C THR A 160 -10.66 -24.62 -5.04
N PRO A 161 -11.50 -23.82 -4.36
CA PRO A 161 -11.33 -23.58 -2.93
C PRO A 161 -11.38 -24.86 -2.07
N ALA A 162 -11.93 -25.96 -2.61
CA ALA A 162 -12.00 -27.26 -1.95
C ALA A 162 -10.80 -28.18 -2.30
N SER A 163 -9.97 -27.83 -3.28
CA SER A 163 -8.75 -28.58 -3.59
C SER A 163 -7.87 -28.66 -2.34
N VAL A 164 -7.32 -29.84 -2.09
CA VAL A 164 -6.51 -30.13 -0.91
C VAL A 164 -5.04 -30.11 -1.31
N VAL A 165 -4.23 -29.35 -0.57
CA VAL A 165 -2.79 -29.26 -0.73
C VAL A 165 -2.14 -29.44 0.63
N ASN A 166 -1.04 -30.19 0.67
CA ASN A 166 -0.42 -30.57 1.92
C ASN A 166 0.40 -29.41 2.54
N ASP A 167 0.02 -28.96 3.72
CA ASP A 167 0.78 -28.04 4.58
C ASP A 167 1.77 -28.84 5.42
N ALA A 168 2.93 -29.13 4.82
CA ALA A 168 4.00 -29.93 5.41
C ALA A 168 5.37 -29.43 4.90
N PRO A 169 6.47 -29.68 5.64
CA PRO A 169 7.82 -29.24 5.28
C PRO A 169 8.18 -29.46 3.80
N LEU A 170 8.96 -28.53 3.27
CA LEU A 170 9.41 -28.47 1.89
C LEU A 170 10.90 -28.13 1.85
N ILE A 171 11.62 -28.78 0.94
CA ILE A 171 13.01 -28.46 0.64
C ILE A 171 13.11 -28.39 -0.88
N PHE A 172 13.71 -27.30 -1.37
CA PHE A 172 14.04 -27.13 -2.79
C PHE A 172 15.55 -26.95 -2.93
N ALA A 173 16.12 -27.46 -4.02
CA ALA A 173 17.50 -27.14 -4.37
C ALA A 173 17.59 -25.65 -4.74
N ASP A 174 18.49 -24.92 -4.09
CA ASP A 174 18.77 -23.52 -4.35
C ASP A 174 20.28 -23.27 -4.28
N PRO A 175 20.98 -23.20 -5.43
CA PRO A 175 22.42 -22.95 -5.48
C PRO A 175 22.84 -21.59 -4.89
N SER A 176 21.90 -20.65 -4.71
CA SER A 176 22.18 -19.35 -4.09
C SER A 176 22.15 -19.41 -2.55
N ALA A 177 21.56 -20.46 -1.97
CA ALA A 177 21.55 -20.69 -0.54
C ALA A 177 22.88 -21.26 -0.04
N LYS A 178 23.27 -20.91 1.19
CA LYS A 178 24.57 -21.29 1.78
C LYS A 178 24.82 -22.80 1.82
N ASN A 179 23.77 -23.59 2.02
CA ASN A 179 23.78 -25.06 2.05
C ASN A 179 23.25 -25.69 0.75
N GLY A 180 23.00 -24.89 -0.30
CA GLY A 180 22.42 -25.38 -1.56
C GLY A 180 20.93 -25.71 -1.50
N GLU A 181 20.24 -25.39 -0.41
CA GLU A 181 18.84 -25.74 -0.17
C GLU A 181 18.04 -24.54 0.35
N TRP A 182 16.81 -24.39 -0.16
CA TRP A 182 15.82 -23.47 0.36
C TRP A 182 14.73 -24.24 1.12
N THR A 183 14.64 -23.95 2.42
CA THR A 183 13.67 -24.56 3.35
C THR A 183 12.69 -23.49 3.85
N PRO A 184 11.62 -23.21 3.09
CA PRO A 184 10.59 -22.26 3.52
C PRO A 184 9.81 -22.78 4.73
N ALA A 185 9.25 -21.85 5.52
CA ALA A 185 8.43 -22.14 6.69
C ALA A 185 7.14 -21.30 6.72
N ASN A 186 6.18 -21.76 7.51
CA ASN A 186 5.04 -20.93 7.93
C ASN A 186 5.49 -19.94 9.01
N ASP A 187 4.73 -18.88 9.22
CA ASP A 187 4.94 -17.89 10.28
C ASP A 187 4.75 -18.46 11.70
N THR A 188 3.94 -19.51 11.84
CA THR A 188 3.62 -20.16 13.12
C THR A 188 4.48 -21.38 13.45
N ASP A 189 5.44 -21.77 12.59
CA ASP A 189 6.24 -23.01 12.69
C ASP A 189 5.42 -24.31 12.90
N THR A 190 4.13 -24.28 12.55
CA THR A 190 3.20 -25.42 12.67
C THR A 190 2.65 -25.87 11.32
N PHE A 191 2.27 -27.14 11.26
CA PHE A 191 1.78 -27.83 10.07
C PHE A 191 0.36 -28.34 10.28
N GLN A 192 -0.50 -28.17 9.27
CA GLN A 192 -1.86 -28.69 9.28
C GLN A 192 -2.06 -29.94 8.40
N GLY A 193 -1.02 -30.37 7.68
CA GLY A 193 -1.14 -31.47 6.73
C GLY A 193 -2.12 -31.14 5.59
N PRO A 194 -2.89 -32.12 5.08
CA PRO A 194 -3.83 -31.92 3.99
C PRO A 194 -4.84 -30.78 4.26
N THR A 195 -4.67 -29.64 3.58
CA THR A 195 -5.41 -28.40 3.85
C THR A 195 -6.15 -27.92 2.60
N ARG A 196 -7.42 -27.54 2.74
CA ARG A 196 -8.20 -26.96 1.64
C ARG A 196 -7.66 -25.58 1.26
N LEU A 197 -7.60 -25.25 -0.04
CA LEU A 197 -7.11 -23.96 -0.52
C LEU A 197 -7.84 -22.75 0.08
N ARG A 198 -9.15 -22.86 0.37
CA ARG A 198 -9.88 -21.81 1.12
C ARG A 198 -9.24 -21.52 2.48
N VAL A 199 -8.93 -22.57 3.24
CA VAL A 199 -8.35 -22.47 4.58
C VAL A 199 -6.91 -21.96 4.48
N ALA A 200 -6.15 -22.50 3.52
CA ALA A 200 -4.76 -22.11 3.31
C ALA A 200 -4.62 -20.62 2.97
N LEU A 201 -5.46 -20.07 2.09
CA LEU A 201 -5.44 -18.63 1.81
C LEU A 201 -5.94 -17.81 3.02
N ALA A 202 -7.01 -18.26 3.69
CA ALA A 202 -7.57 -17.56 4.84
C ALA A 202 -6.59 -17.43 6.03
N GLN A 203 -5.78 -18.47 6.24
CA GLN A 203 -4.75 -18.54 7.28
C GLN A 203 -3.34 -18.27 6.73
N SER A 204 -3.24 -17.78 5.49
CA SER A 204 -1.98 -17.38 4.87
C SER A 204 -0.87 -18.46 4.88
N LYS A 205 -1.20 -19.74 4.68
CA LYS A 205 -0.22 -20.84 4.69
C LYS A 205 0.81 -20.70 3.56
N ASN A 206 2.07 -20.51 3.94
CA ASN A 206 3.18 -20.30 3.01
C ASN A 206 3.46 -21.57 2.19
N LEU A 207 3.57 -22.72 2.86
CA LEU A 207 3.94 -23.97 2.21
C LEU A 207 2.89 -24.44 1.20
N VAL A 208 1.61 -24.26 1.51
CA VAL A 208 0.52 -24.52 0.55
C VAL A 208 0.61 -23.60 -0.66
N THR A 209 0.90 -22.31 -0.46
CA THR A 209 1.02 -21.36 -1.57
C THR A 209 2.22 -21.68 -2.46
N ILE A 210 3.35 -22.10 -1.87
CA ILE A 210 4.54 -22.53 -2.62
C ILE A 210 4.22 -23.76 -3.49
N ARG A 211 3.61 -24.81 -2.91
CA ARG A 211 3.16 -25.99 -3.68
C ARG A 211 2.17 -25.62 -4.78
N LEU A 212 1.30 -24.65 -4.51
CA LEU A 212 0.33 -24.19 -5.49
C LEU A 212 1.02 -23.52 -6.68
N VAL A 213 1.98 -22.62 -6.43
CA VAL A 213 2.76 -21.94 -7.49
C VAL A 213 3.61 -22.95 -8.26
N ASP A 214 4.25 -23.89 -7.56
CA ASP A 214 5.04 -24.96 -8.17
C ASP A 214 4.17 -25.82 -9.12
N ALA A 215 3.00 -26.26 -8.65
CA ALA A 215 2.07 -27.06 -9.45
C ALA A 215 1.52 -26.34 -10.68
N ILE A 216 1.29 -25.03 -10.61
CA ILE A 216 0.82 -24.24 -11.77
C ILE A 216 1.97 -23.73 -12.64
N GLY A 217 3.22 -23.84 -12.19
CA GLY A 217 4.41 -23.36 -12.85
C GLY A 217 4.68 -21.86 -12.64
N ILE A 218 5.95 -21.55 -12.30
CA ILE A 218 6.49 -20.20 -12.07
C ILE A 218 6.13 -19.24 -13.22
N ASN A 219 6.49 -19.59 -14.46
CA ASN A 219 6.25 -18.74 -15.63
C ASN A 219 4.77 -18.40 -15.83
N TYR A 220 3.88 -19.38 -15.66
CA TYR A 220 2.45 -19.15 -15.77
C TYR A 220 1.94 -18.24 -14.67
N ALA A 221 2.36 -18.46 -13.41
CA ALA A 221 1.95 -17.63 -12.28
C ALA A 221 2.35 -16.16 -12.47
N ARG A 222 3.59 -15.91 -12.93
CA ARG A 222 4.09 -14.56 -13.23
C ARG A 222 3.30 -13.88 -14.33
N GLN A 223 3.15 -14.55 -15.47
CA GLN A 223 2.40 -14.02 -16.61
C GLN A 223 0.91 -13.82 -16.28
N TYR A 224 0.36 -14.62 -15.38
CA TYR A 224 -1.01 -14.42 -14.93
C TYR A 224 -1.13 -13.18 -14.02
N ALA A 225 -0.17 -12.96 -13.13
CA ALA A 225 -0.19 -11.82 -12.22
C ALA A 225 -0.10 -10.47 -12.96
N THR A 226 0.59 -10.38 -14.11
CA THR A 226 0.64 -9.13 -14.91
C THR A 226 -0.74 -8.64 -15.36
N ARG A 227 -1.72 -9.53 -15.47
CA ARG A 227 -3.11 -9.18 -15.80
C ARG A 227 -3.70 -8.16 -14.83
N PHE A 228 -3.27 -8.18 -13.56
CA PHE A 228 -3.76 -7.28 -12.51
C PHE A 228 -3.09 -5.89 -12.51
N GLY A 229 -2.27 -5.60 -13.53
CA GLY A 229 -1.59 -4.30 -13.67
C GLY A 229 -0.21 -4.23 -13.02
N PHE A 230 0.39 -5.37 -12.72
CA PHE A 230 1.80 -5.48 -12.28
C PHE A 230 2.70 -5.65 -13.50
N ALA A 231 3.89 -5.04 -13.48
CA ALA A 231 4.88 -5.27 -14.52
C ALA A 231 5.64 -6.58 -14.28
N LEU A 232 6.10 -7.24 -15.35
CA LEU A 232 6.71 -8.57 -15.27
C LEU A 232 8.04 -8.57 -14.49
N ASP A 233 8.80 -7.49 -14.61
CA ASP A 233 10.07 -7.23 -13.90
C ASP A 233 9.88 -6.99 -12.40
N GLN A 234 8.67 -6.59 -11.97
CA GLN A 234 8.31 -6.48 -10.55
C GLN A 234 8.05 -7.84 -9.89
N ILE A 235 7.89 -8.91 -10.66
CA ILE A 235 7.51 -10.24 -10.16
C ILE A 235 8.71 -11.20 -10.31
N PRO A 236 9.27 -11.73 -9.20
CA PRO A 236 10.42 -12.62 -9.22
C PRO A 236 10.22 -13.86 -10.08
N ASP A 237 11.30 -14.34 -10.71
CA ASP A 237 11.28 -15.54 -11.55
C ASP A 237 11.58 -16.84 -10.79
N ASN A 238 11.02 -16.97 -9.59
CA ASN A 238 11.25 -18.12 -8.72
C ASN A 238 10.08 -18.31 -7.72
N LEU A 239 10.09 -19.42 -6.98
CA LEU A 239 9.04 -19.77 -6.03
C LEU A 239 8.88 -18.77 -4.88
N SER A 240 9.84 -17.88 -4.62
CA SER A 240 9.72 -16.87 -3.57
C SER A 240 8.52 -15.92 -3.80
N MET A 241 8.03 -15.78 -5.03
CA MET A 241 6.83 -14.98 -5.31
C MET A 241 5.60 -15.47 -4.51
N ALA A 242 5.56 -16.76 -4.16
CA ALA A 242 4.52 -17.36 -3.31
C ALA A 242 4.47 -16.73 -1.90
N LEU A 243 5.58 -16.15 -1.46
CA LEU A 243 5.72 -15.43 -0.19
C LEU A 243 5.51 -13.92 -0.35
N GLY A 244 5.23 -13.44 -1.58
CA GLY A 244 5.01 -12.02 -1.86
C GLY A 244 6.27 -11.18 -1.91
N THR A 245 7.35 -11.73 -2.48
CA THR A 245 8.62 -11.03 -2.70
C THR A 245 8.61 -10.10 -3.94
N ALA A 246 7.45 -9.92 -4.58
CA ALA A 246 7.25 -8.93 -5.64
C ALA A 246 7.53 -7.50 -5.15
N SER A 247 7.91 -6.59 -6.05
CA SER A 247 8.18 -5.19 -5.69
C SER A 247 7.12 -4.28 -6.30
N VAL A 248 6.06 -3.99 -5.54
CA VAL A 248 4.86 -3.29 -6.05
C VAL A 248 4.44 -2.14 -5.13
N SER A 249 3.75 -1.15 -5.69
CA SER A 249 3.25 -0.01 -4.92
C SER A 249 1.87 -0.26 -4.31
N PRO A 250 1.49 0.47 -3.23
CA PRO A 250 0.14 0.42 -2.69
C PRO A 250 -0.96 0.69 -3.72
N LEU A 251 -0.73 1.62 -4.67
CA LEU A 251 -1.69 1.89 -5.74
C LEU A 251 -1.88 0.70 -6.68
N GLN A 252 -0.80 0.01 -7.06
CA GLN A 252 -0.87 -1.19 -7.88
C GLN A 252 -1.63 -2.31 -7.15
N MET A 253 -1.36 -2.48 -5.85
CA MET A 253 -2.09 -3.45 -5.02
C MET A 253 -3.59 -3.12 -4.96
N ALA A 254 -3.96 -1.86 -4.70
CA ALA A 254 -5.36 -1.43 -4.69
C ALA A 254 -6.06 -1.66 -6.04
N ARG A 255 -5.38 -1.33 -7.16
CA ARG A 255 -5.87 -1.60 -8.52
C ARG A 255 -6.08 -3.10 -8.77
N GLY A 256 -5.13 -3.93 -8.36
CA GLY A 256 -5.24 -5.38 -8.49
C GLY A 256 -6.43 -5.93 -7.68
N TYR A 257 -6.57 -5.51 -6.42
CA TYR A 257 -7.69 -5.92 -5.56
C TYR A 257 -9.06 -5.43 -6.05
N ALA A 258 -9.12 -4.26 -6.72
CA ALA A 258 -10.35 -3.76 -7.33
C ALA A 258 -10.94 -4.75 -8.35
N THR A 259 -10.09 -5.52 -9.03
CA THR A 259 -10.53 -6.60 -9.94
C THR A 259 -11.41 -7.62 -9.23
N PHE A 260 -11.07 -8.02 -8.00
CA PHE A 260 -11.90 -8.95 -7.25
C PHE A 260 -13.20 -8.27 -6.78
N ALA A 261 -13.11 -7.01 -6.36
CA ALA A 261 -14.25 -6.23 -5.87
C ALA A 261 -15.27 -5.90 -6.98
N ASN A 262 -14.83 -5.65 -8.20
CA ASN A 262 -15.68 -5.24 -9.33
C ASN A 262 -16.07 -6.39 -10.26
N GLY A 263 -15.71 -7.64 -9.93
CA GLY A 263 -16.20 -8.83 -10.64
C GLY A 263 -15.35 -9.26 -11.82
N GLY A 264 -14.09 -8.84 -11.86
CA GLY A 264 -13.06 -9.36 -12.76
C GLY A 264 -12.54 -8.36 -13.78
N PHE A 265 -12.77 -7.06 -13.61
CA PHE A 265 -12.39 -6.01 -14.55
C PHE A 265 -11.20 -5.21 -14.06
N LEU A 266 -10.29 -4.88 -14.98
CA LEU A 266 -9.15 -4.02 -14.66
C LEU A 266 -9.50 -2.56 -14.96
N ILE A 267 -9.61 -1.75 -13.91
CA ILE A 267 -9.80 -0.29 -14.02
C ILE A 267 -8.45 0.44 -14.02
N ASP A 268 -8.48 1.72 -14.41
CA ASP A 268 -7.33 2.61 -14.37
C ASP A 268 -7.53 3.67 -13.28
N PRO A 269 -6.68 3.71 -12.24
CA PRO A 269 -6.81 4.71 -11.20
C PRO A 269 -6.63 6.13 -11.72
N TYR A 270 -7.51 7.04 -11.33
CA TYR A 270 -7.45 8.46 -11.72
C TYR A 270 -7.86 9.38 -10.56
N PHE A 271 -7.39 10.64 -10.58
CA PHE A 271 -7.74 11.63 -9.55
C PHE A 271 -8.25 12.96 -10.11
N ILE A 272 -8.07 13.24 -11.41
CA ILE A 272 -8.62 14.44 -12.06
C ILE A 272 -9.99 14.09 -12.63
N GLN A 273 -11.06 14.65 -12.05
CA GLN A 273 -12.43 14.43 -12.54
C GLN A 273 -12.82 15.41 -13.65
N ARG A 274 -12.41 16.68 -13.51
CA ARG A 274 -12.77 17.79 -14.38
C ARG A 274 -11.70 18.88 -14.28
N ILE A 275 -11.43 19.57 -15.38
CA ILE A 275 -10.62 20.79 -15.41
C ILE A 275 -11.48 21.88 -16.05
N ASP A 276 -11.56 23.03 -15.40
CA ASP A 276 -12.29 24.20 -15.86
C ASP A 276 -11.34 25.32 -16.25
N ASP A 277 -11.73 26.11 -17.24
CA ASP A 277 -11.06 27.37 -17.57
C ASP A 277 -11.40 28.47 -16.55
N ARG A 278 -10.83 29.67 -16.76
CA ARG A 278 -11.05 30.84 -15.89
C ARG A 278 -12.50 31.31 -15.83
N ASP A 279 -13.30 30.98 -16.86
CA ASP A 279 -14.69 31.38 -17.01
C ASP A 279 -15.64 30.29 -16.49
N GLY A 280 -15.10 29.18 -15.96
CA GLY A 280 -15.85 28.06 -15.39
C GLY A 280 -16.31 27.02 -16.42
N HIS A 281 -15.86 27.12 -17.68
CA HIS A 281 -16.20 26.14 -18.71
C HIS A 281 -15.27 24.92 -18.64
N ALA A 282 -15.85 23.73 -18.72
CA ALA A 282 -15.10 22.49 -18.71
C ALA A 282 -14.24 22.35 -19.97
N VAL A 283 -12.92 22.26 -19.77
CA VAL A 283 -11.96 21.94 -20.84
C VAL A 283 -11.55 20.47 -20.83
N PHE A 284 -11.79 19.78 -19.72
CA PHE A 284 -11.59 18.34 -19.57
C PHE A 284 -12.64 17.76 -18.62
N VAL A 285 -13.16 16.60 -18.97
CA VAL A 285 -13.97 15.75 -18.10
C VAL A 285 -13.46 14.32 -18.24
N ALA A 286 -13.21 13.65 -17.12
CA ALA A 286 -12.72 12.28 -17.14
C ALA A 286 -13.75 11.32 -17.75
N ASP A 287 -13.30 10.52 -18.72
CA ASP A 287 -14.03 9.38 -19.28
C ASP A 287 -13.27 8.07 -18.98
N PRO A 288 -13.36 7.58 -17.73
CA PRO A 288 -12.58 6.42 -17.27
C PRO A 288 -13.16 5.10 -17.79
N LEU A 289 -12.31 4.07 -17.80
CA LEU A 289 -12.75 2.69 -18.01
C LEU A 289 -13.64 2.23 -16.84
N ARG A 290 -14.85 1.75 -17.15
CA ARG A 290 -15.82 1.28 -16.16
C ARG A 290 -15.99 -0.23 -16.20
N ALA A 291 -15.96 -0.88 -15.04
CA ALA A 291 -16.21 -2.31 -14.88
C ALA A 291 -17.59 -2.69 -15.43
N CYS A 292 -18.63 -2.01 -14.93
CA CYS A 292 -20.00 -2.01 -15.44
C CYS A 292 -20.53 -3.42 -15.75
N ARG A 293 -20.89 -4.16 -14.69
CA ARG A 293 -21.26 -5.60 -14.78
C ARG A 293 -22.53 -5.82 -15.60
N ASP A 294 -23.56 -5.03 -15.34
CA ASP A 294 -24.93 -5.29 -15.79
C ASP A 294 -25.49 -4.16 -16.68
N CYS A 295 -24.63 -3.26 -17.18
CA CYS A 295 -25.10 -2.20 -18.07
C CYS A 295 -25.35 -2.70 -19.49
N ALA A 296 -26.29 -2.03 -20.17
CA ALA A 296 -26.70 -2.38 -21.52
C ALA A 296 -25.52 -2.48 -22.49
N GLN A 297 -24.56 -1.56 -22.41
CA GLN A 297 -23.36 -1.56 -23.25
C GLN A 297 -22.53 -2.84 -23.08
N ARG A 298 -22.43 -3.35 -21.85
CA ARG A 298 -21.72 -4.62 -21.57
C ARG A 298 -22.49 -5.81 -22.12
N LEU A 299 -23.79 -5.88 -21.86
CA LEU A 299 -24.64 -6.98 -22.33
C LEU A 299 -24.62 -7.09 -23.87
N LEU A 300 -24.60 -5.94 -24.55
CA LEU A 300 -24.44 -5.87 -26.00
C LEU A 300 -23.03 -6.29 -26.46
N ALA A 301 -21.98 -5.85 -25.75
CA ALA A 301 -20.60 -6.23 -26.08
C ALA A 301 -20.32 -7.73 -25.88
N ASP A 302 -20.88 -8.35 -24.84
CA ASP A 302 -20.69 -9.77 -24.54
C ASP A 302 -21.49 -10.68 -25.48
N THR A 303 -22.56 -10.17 -26.12
CA THR A 303 -23.36 -10.89 -27.11
C THR A 303 -22.89 -10.68 -28.55
N ALA A 304 -22.04 -9.68 -28.80
CA ALA A 304 -21.45 -9.44 -30.11
C ALA A 304 -20.55 -10.63 -30.52
N PRO A 305 -20.60 -11.08 -31.79
CA PRO A 305 -19.70 -12.12 -32.29
C PRO A 305 -18.24 -11.69 -32.07
N LYS A 306 -17.49 -12.47 -31.30
CA LYS A 306 -16.07 -12.18 -31.07
C LYS A 306 -15.35 -12.27 -32.42
N PRO A 307 -14.60 -11.24 -32.86
CA PRO A 307 -13.83 -11.33 -34.09
C PRO A 307 -12.95 -12.58 -34.06
N ALA A 308 -12.95 -13.33 -35.16
CA ALA A 308 -12.10 -14.51 -35.29
C ALA A 308 -10.66 -14.11 -34.96
N GLN A 309 -10.07 -14.75 -33.95
CA GLN A 309 -8.68 -14.54 -33.60
C GLN A 309 -7.84 -14.93 -34.82
N SER A 310 -7.10 -13.96 -35.38
CA SER A 310 -6.08 -14.24 -36.38
C SER A 310 -5.10 -15.27 -35.81
N PRO A 311 -4.71 -16.31 -36.58
CA PRO A 311 -3.74 -17.28 -36.09
C PRO A 311 -2.47 -16.56 -35.64
N GLN A 312 -2.06 -16.79 -34.40
CA GLN A 312 -0.79 -16.28 -33.86
C GLN A 312 0.35 -16.79 -34.74
N SER A 313 1.05 -15.86 -35.40
CA SER A 313 2.30 -16.17 -36.08
C SER A 313 3.37 -16.57 -35.06
N SER A 314 4.02 -17.70 -35.31
CA SER A 314 5.11 -18.31 -34.55
C SER A 314 6.25 -17.34 -34.16
N PRO A 315 7.02 -17.64 -33.09
CA PRO A 315 7.98 -16.69 -32.54
C PRO A 315 9.24 -16.59 -33.42
N ALA A 316 9.66 -15.36 -33.69
CA ALA A 316 10.94 -15.05 -34.32
C ALA A 316 12.10 -15.22 -33.31
N VAL A 317 13.21 -15.74 -33.83
CA VAL A 317 14.49 -16.04 -33.15
C VAL A 317 15.09 -14.78 -32.50
N PRO A 318 15.75 -14.86 -31.32
CA PRO A 318 16.28 -13.69 -30.63
C PRO A 318 17.64 -13.25 -31.22
N ALA A 319 17.80 -11.95 -31.45
CA ALA A 319 19.09 -11.32 -31.73
C ALA A 319 19.73 -10.78 -30.44
N THR A 320 21.03 -11.03 -30.29
CA THR A 320 21.91 -10.71 -29.16
C THR A 320 22.15 -9.19 -29.01
N PRO A 321 22.35 -8.63 -27.80
CA PRO A 321 22.33 -7.18 -27.57
C PRO A 321 23.72 -6.52 -27.66
N ALA A 322 23.74 -5.21 -27.94
CA ALA A 322 24.89 -4.31 -27.75
C ALA A 322 24.63 -3.34 -26.57
N PRO A 323 25.67 -2.88 -25.85
CA PRO A 323 25.53 -2.19 -24.58
C PRO A 323 25.49 -0.66 -24.73
N GLY A 324 24.69 0.01 -23.90
CA GLY A 324 24.69 1.47 -23.77
C GLY A 324 23.67 1.93 -22.74
N GLY A 325 24.15 2.45 -21.61
CA GLY A 325 23.30 2.87 -20.50
C GLY A 325 22.67 4.25 -20.69
N SER A 326 21.54 4.46 -20.02
CA SER A 326 21.25 5.68 -19.29
C SER A 326 20.05 5.45 -18.37
N SER A 327 20.21 5.83 -17.11
CA SER A 327 19.17 6.00 -16.11
C SER A 327 18.02 6.86 -16.63
N GLY A 328 16.83 6.27 -16.75
CA GLY A 328 15.60 6.96 -17.07
C GLY A 328 14.44 6.28 -16.34
N LEU A 329 13.62 7.09 -15.67
CA LEU A 329 12.33 6.67 -15.10
C LEU A 329 11.52 5.89 -16.16
N PRO A 330 10.80 4.82 -15.80
CA PRO A 330 9.92 4.16 -16.76
C PRO A 330 8.88 5.17 -17.27
N PRO A 331 8.60 5.18 -18.59
CA PRO A 331 7.57 6.04 -19.15
C PRO A 331 6.22 5.60 -18.62
N MET A 332 5.43 6.56 -18.14
CA MET A 332 3.99 6.40 -18.00
C MET A 332 3.43 5.98 -19.36
N PRO A 333 2.52 4.98 -19.45
CA PRO A 333 1.79 4.75 -20.70
C PRO A 333 1.06 6.04 -21.09
N GLY A 334 1.32 6.48 -22.32
CA GLY A 334 0.99 7.80 -22.84
C GLY A 334 -0.50 8.08 -23.08
N ASP A 335 -0.71 9.36 -23.39
CA ASP A 335 -1.91 10.06 -23.88
C ASP A 335 -3.07 10.31 -22.90
N MET A 336 -2.84 11.29 -22.01
CA MET A 336 -3.90 12.11 -21.39
C MET A 336 -4.17 13.39 -22.19
N THR A 337 -4.41 13.27 -23.50
CA THR A 337 -5.09 14.32 -24.27
C THR A 337 -6.18 13.69 -25.12
N VAL A 338 -7.27 13.31 -24.47
CA VAL A 338 -8.56 13.19 -25.17
C VAL A 338 -9.38 14.39 -24.75
N LEU A 339 -9.29 15.45 -25.55
CA LEU A 339 -10.33 16.48 -25.58
C LEU A 339 -11.61 15.75 -26.03
N VAL A 340 -12.54 15.50 -25.11
CA VAL A 340 -13.85 14.99 -25.48
C VAL A 340 -14.57 16.12 -26.23
N PRO A 341 -14.91 15.96 -27.53
CA PRO A 341 -15.73 16.94 -28.22
C PRO A 341 -17.08 17.03 -27.52
N ALA A 342 -17.65 18.22 -27.44
CA ALA A 342 -19.01 18.41 -26.94
C ALA A 342 -19.98 17.43 -27.66
N PRO A 343 -20.92 16.78 -26.94
CA PRO A 343 -21.77 15.75 -27.52
C PRO A 343 -22.63 16.33 -28.64
N VAL A 344 -22.56 15.71 -29.82
CA VAL A 344 -23.26 16.15 -31.04
C VAL A 344 -24.80 16.05 -30.94
N ASN A 345 -25.37 15.45 -29.88
CA ASN A 345 -26.83 15.27 -29.74
C ASN A 345 -27.35 15.33 -28.28
N GLY A 346 -26.65 15.97 -27.34
CA GLY A 346 -27.12 16.14 -25.95
C GLY A 346 -27.19 14.86 -25.08
N ALA A 347 -27.02 13.67 -25.64
CA ALA A 347 -26.82 12.43 -24.89
C ALA A 347 -25.33 12.24 -24.53
N PRO A 348 -24.99 11.89 -23.28
CA PRO A 348 -23.61 11.59 -22.92
C PRO A 348 -23.10 10.39 -23.73
N PRO A 349 -21.83 10.39 -24.16
CA PRO A 349 -21.25 9.26 -24.88
C PRO A 349 -21.35 7.98 -24.04
N PRO A 350 -21.46 6.79 -24.69
CA PRO A 350 -21.51 5.53 -23.98
C PRO A 350 -20.23 5.33 -23.15
N PRO A 351 -20.32 4.76 -21.94
CA PRO A 351 -19.16 4.60 -21.06
C PRO A 351 -18.11 3.68 -21.69
N ARG A 352 -16.83 4.05 -21.58
CA ARG A 352 -15.73 3.17 -21.96
C ARG A 352 -15.68 1.97 -21.03
N LEU A 353 -15.73 0.77 -21.60
CA LEU A 353 -15.80 -0.47 -20.82
C LEU A 353 -14.40 -0.99 -20.48
N ALA A 354 -14.16 -1.26 -19.19
CA ALA A 354 -12.94 -1.89 -18.72
C ALA A 354 -12.82 -3.33 -19.25
N PRO A 355 -11.61 -3.82 -19.56
CA PRO A 355 -11.41 -5.20 -19.97
C PRO A 355 -11.65 -6.17 -18.81
N ARG A 356 -12.30 -7.30 -19.09
CA ARG A 356 -12.44 -8.41 -18.15
C ARG A 356 -11.17 -9.27 -18.19
N ILE A 357 -10.39 -9.27 -17.12
CA ILE A 357 -9.11 -10.00 -17.04
C ILE A 357 -9.22 -11.38 -16.38
N ILE A 358 -10.25 -11.58 -15.54
CA ILE A 358 -10.60 -12.86 -14.92
C ILE A 358 -12.11 -13.10 -15.00
N GLY A 359 -12.52 -14.37 -15.05
CA GLY A 359 -13.94 -14.73 -15.09
C GLY A 359 -14.68 -14.34 -13.80
N PRO A 360 -16.00 -14.07 -13.86
CA PRO A 360 -16.79 -13.65 -12.70
C PRO A 360 -16.78 -14.68 -11.57
N ARG A 361 -16.76 -15.98 -11.91
CA ARG A 361 -16.59 -17.06 -10.93
C ARG A 361 -15.27 -16.97 -10.18
N ASN A 362 -14.16 -16.72 -10.88
CA ASN A 362 -12.84 -16.61 -10.26
C ASN A 362 -12.80 -15.41 -9.30
N ALA A 363 -13.26 -14.24 -9.76
CA ALA A 363 -13.39 -13.03 -8.94
C ALA A 363 -14.22 -13.30 -7.67
N TYR A 364 -15.38 -13.94 -7.81
CA TYR A 364 -16.26 -14.30 -6.70
C TYR A 364 -15.60 -15.27 -5.71
N LEU A 365 -14.92 -16.31 -6.18
CA LEU A 365 -14.27 -17.29 -5.29
C LEU A 365 -13.16 -16.63 -4.47
N ILE A 366 -12.34 -15.77 -5.07
CA ILE A 366 -11.32 -15.01 -4.34
C ILE A 366 -11.96 -14.06 -3.34
N ALA A 367 -12.93 -13.24 -3.75
CA ALA A 367 -13.64 -12.33 -2.86
C ALA A 367 -14.30 -13.06 -1.68
N SER A 368 -14.92 -14.22 -1.93
CA SER A 368 -15.51 -15.08 -0.91
C SER A 368 -14.49 -15.61 0.09
N ILE A 369 -13.27 -15.95 -0.35
CA ILE A 369 -12.21 -16.38 0.58
C ILE A 369 -11.64 -15.19 1.35
N MET A 370 -11.51 -14.03 0.71
CA MET A 370 -11.04 -12.81 1.38
C MET A 370 -12.00 -12.34 2.48
N GLN A 371 -13.31 -12.57 2.32
CA GLN A 371 -14.25 -12.37 3.43
C GLN A 371 -14.00 -13.34 4.60
N SER A 372 -13.54 -14.57 4.34
CA SER A 372 -13.13 -15.52 5.38
C SER A 372 -11.88 -15.06 6.12
N VAL A 373 -10.93 -14.38 5.46
CA VAL A 373 -9.76 -13.76 6.11
C VAL A 373 -10.21 -12.78 7.20
N ILE A 374 -11.19 -11.93 6.91
CA ILE A 374 -11.73 -10.93 7.84
C ILE A 374 -12.59 -11.57 8.94
N ARG A 375 -13.38 -12.60 8.62
CA ARG A 375 -14.32 -13.20 9.60
C ARG A 375 -13.67 -14.22 10.52
N SER A 376 -12.57 -14.85 10.10
CA SER A 376 -12.06 -16.07 10.71
C SER A 376 -10.56 -16.32 10.49
N GLY A 377 -9.85 -15.36 9.92
CA GLY A 377 -8.43 -15.48 9.56
C GLY A 377 -7.57 -14.47 10.32
N THR A 378 -6.65 -13.85 9.60
CA THR A 378 -5.64 -12.91 10.15
C THR A 378 -6.14 -11.46 10.28
N GLY A 379 -7.37 -11.18 9.83
CA GLY A 379 -7.91 -9.82 9.69
C GLY A 379 -8.97 -9.46 10.70
#